data_AF-A0A3D0Y0H0-F1
#
_entry.id   AF-A0A3D0Y0H0-F1
#
_cell.length_a   1.000
_cell.length_b   1.000
_cell.length_c   1.000
_cell.angle_alpha   90.00
_cell.angle_beta   90.00
_cell.angle_gamma   90.00
#
_symmetry.space_group_name_H-M   'P 1'
#
loop_
_entity.id
_entity.type
_entity.pdbx_description
1 polymer ?
#
loop_
_entity_poly.entity_id
_entity_poly.type
_entity_poly.pdbx_seq_one_letter_code
_entity_poly.pdbx_strand_id
1 'polypeptide(L)' 'MLMGEFEHTLDTKGRISMPAKLRKDMGDTFILTKGLDGCLFAFSNEEWLNFESKLKSLPLSDKNAR' A
#
# COMPACT_ATOMS: atom_id res chain seq x y z
N MET A 1 3.17 4.37 -13.35
CA MET A 1 2.30 3.19 -13.17
C MET A 1 3.00 2.20 -12.25
N LEU A 2 2.41 1.90 -11.09
CA LEU A 2 2.95 0.95 -10.10
C LEU A 2 2.72 -0.50 -10.58
N MET A 3 3.58 -0.98 -11.47
CA MET A 3 3.53 -2.36 -11.96
C MET A 3 4.93 -2.97 -12.06
N GLY A 4 4.98 -4.27 -11.84
CA GLY A 4 6.20 -5.07 -11.89
C GLY A 4 6.38 -5.87 -10.60
N GLU A 5 7.21 -6.90 -10.69
CA GLU A 5 7.59 -7.76 -9.57
C GLU A 5 9.08 -7.55 -9.29
N PHE A 6 9.41 -7.45 -8.00
CA PHE A 6 10.77 -7.15 -7.55
C PHE A 6 11.09 -8.00 -6.32
N GLU A 7 12.10 -8.85 -6.42
CA GLU A 7 12.60 -9.62 -5.29
C GLU A 7 13.62 -8.77 -4.49
N HIS A 8 13.39 -8.68 -3.18
CA HIS A 8 14.27 -7.96 -2.26
C HIS A 8 14.46 -8.73 -0.96
N THR A 9 15.66 -8.66 -0.42
CA THR A 9 15.97 -9.21 0.91
C THR A 9 15.72 -8.15 1.98
N LEU A 10 15.22 -8.59 3.14
CA LEU A 10 15.16 -7.78 4.35
C LEU A 10 16.55 -7.59 4.94
N ASP A 11 16.89 -6.35 5.28
CA ASP A 11 18.13 -6.10 6.02
C ASP A 11 18.03 -6.53 7.49
N THR A 12 19.15 -6.47 8.21
CA THR A 12 19.25 -6.86 9.63
C THR A 12 18.39 -6.01 10.57
N LYS A 13 17.85 -4.89 10.09
CA LYS A 13 16.96 -3.97 10.83
C LYS A 13 15.51 -4.08 10.36
N GLY A 14 15.19 -5.05 9.49
CA GLY A 14 13.84 -5.26 8.96
C GLY A 14 13.43 -4.22 7.91
N ARG A 15 14.37 -3.59 7.21
CA ARG A 15 14.09 -2.62 6.15
C ARG A 15 14.18 -3.27 4.77
N ILE A 16 13.39 -2.77 3.84
CA ILE A 16 13.43 -3.12 2.42
C ILE A 16 13.71 -1.86 1.61
N SER A 17 14.59 -1.96 0.62
CA SER A 17 14.85 -0.86 -0.30
C SER A 17 13.78 -0.80 -1.38
N MET A 18 13.02 0.29 -1.43
CA MET A 18 12.00 0.50 -2.46
C MET A 18 12.62 0.46 -3.87
N PRO A 19 12.11 -0.32 -4.84
CA PRO A 19 12.60 -0.34 -6.20
C PRO A 19 12.56 1.05 -6.86
N ALA A 20 13.64 1.43 -7.57
CA ALA A 20 13.75 2.76 -8.16
C ALA A 20 12.62 3.09 -9.15
N LYS A 21 12.10 2.10 -9.87
CA LYS A 21 10.98 2.25 -10.81
C LYS A 21 9.68 2.66 -10.12
N LEU A 22 9.46 2.20 -8.88
CA LEU A 22 8.26 2.51 -8.10
C LEU A 22 8.37 3.84 -7.35
N ARG A 23 9.59 4.28 -6.99
CA ARG A 23 9.82 5.52 -6.24
C ARG A 23 9.18 6.75 -6.90
N LYS A 24 9.21 6.85 -8.23
CA LYS A 24 8.65 7.99 -8.96
C LYS A 24 7.15 8.15 -8.72
N ASP A 25 6.43 7.04 -8.68
CA ASP A 25 4.97 7.05 -8.52
C ASP A 25 4.55 7.03 -7.03
N MET A 26 5.37 6.44 -6.16
CA MET A 26 5.12 6.42 -4.70
C MET A 26 5.37 7.77 -4.03
N GLY A 27 6.37 8.53 -4.51
CA GLY A 27 6.85 9.75 -3.87
C GLY A 27 7.77 9.49 -2.68
N ASP A 28 8.07 10.55 -1.93
CA ASP A 28 9.00 10.52 -0.79
C ASP A 28 8.39 9.84 0.44
N THR A 29 7.07 9.90 0.58
CA THR A 29 6.31 9.30 1.67
C THR A 29 5.13 8.50 1.14
N PHE A 30 4.81 7.42 1.84
CA PHE A 30 3.74 6.53 1.45
C PHE A 30 3.12 5.85 2.67
N ILE A 31 1.92 5.31 2.49
CA ILE A 31 1.15 4.66 3.55
C ILE A 31 1.34 3.15 3.41
N LEU A 32 1.52 2.46 4.53
CA LEU A 32 1.71 1.02 4.60
C LEU A 32 0.63 0.42 5.50
N THR A 33 -0.09 -0.59 5.00
CA THR A 33 -1.17 -1.26 5.74
C THR A 33 -1.02 -2.77 5.68
N LYS A 34 -1.72 -3.46 6.59
CA LYS A 34 -1.88 -4.92 6.50
C LYS A 34 -2.78 -5.23 5.31
N GLY A 35 -2.27 -6.01 4.39
CA GLY A 35 -3.02 -6.56 3.27
C GLY A 35 -3.66 -7.90 3.63
N LEU A 36 -4.15 -8.57 2.60
CA LEU A 36 -4.69 -9.93 2.68
C LEU A 36 -3.55 -10.96 2.71
N ASP A 37 -3.85 -12.16 3.19
CA ASP A 37 -2.94 -13.33 3.12
C ASP A 37 -1.55 -13.10 3.71
N GLY A 38 -1.47 -12.29 4.78
CA GLY A 38 -0.20 -11.97 5.46
C GLY A 38 0.71 -11.02 4.66
N CYS A 39 0.19 -10.42 3.59
CA CYS A 39 0.91 -9.43 2.80
C CYS A 39 0.79 -8.02 3.40
N LEU A 40 1.60 -7.11 2.88
CA LEU A 40 1.53 -5.68 3.15
C LEU A 40 1.09 -4.97 1.88
N PHE A 41 0.21 -3.97 2.02
CA PHE A 41 -0.11 -3.05 0.94
C PHE A 41 0.58 -1.72 1.17
N ALA A 42 1.05 -1.12 0.09
CA ALA A 42 1.66 0.21 0.09
C ALA A 42 0.89 1.10 -0.89
N PHE A 43 0.52 2.29 -0.44
CA PHE A 43 -0.24 3.27 -1.22
C PHE A 43 0.53 4.58 -1.29
N SER A 44 0.55 5.21 -2.47
CA SER A 44 0.89 6.63 -2.56
C SER A 44 -0.15 7.45 -1.78
N ASN A 45 0.19 8.69 -1.41
CA ASN A 45 -0.75 9.57 -0.71
C ASN A 45 -2.06 9.79 -1.50
N GLU A 46 -1.96 9.91 -2.83
CA GLU A 46 -3.12 10.08 -3.70
C GLU A 46 -4.03 8.84 -3.68
N GLU A 47 -3.46 7.66 -3.89
CA GLU A 47 -4.24 6.41 -3.90
C GLU A 47 -4.83 6.08 -2.53
N TRP A 48 -4.15 6.46 -1.45
CA TRP A 48 -4.69 6.32 -0.11
C TRP A 48 -5.96 7.16 0.08
N LEU A 49 -5.97 8.42 -0.37
CA LEU A 49 -7.17 9.27 -0.30
C LEU A 49 -8.32 8.72 -1.15
N ASN A 50 -8.01 8.19 -2.34
CA ASN A 50 -8.98 7.53 -3.20
C ASN A 50 -9.58 6.28 -2.51
N PHE A 51 -8.73 5.47 -1.87
CA PHE A 51 -9.13 4.29 -1.14
C PHE A 51 -9.98 4.64 0.10
N GLU A 52 -9.55 5.61 0.89
CA GLU A 52 -10.29 6.09 2.06
C GLU A 52 -11.67 6.63 1.67
N SER A 53 -11.76 7.38 0.56
CA SER A 53 -13.03 7.90 0.04
C SER A 53 -13.97 6.77 -0.38
N LYS A 54 -13.45 5.74 -1.05
CA LYS A 54 -14.23 4.54 -1.39
C LYS A 54 -14.73 3.83 -0.13
N LEU A 55 -13.88 3.64 0.88
CA LEU A 55 -14.29 3.03 2.15
C LEU A 55 -15.37 3.84 2.86
N LYS A 56 -15.26 5.18 2.91
CA LYS A 56 -16.28 6.06 3.50
C LYS A 56 -17.62 5.97 2.79
N SER A 57 -17.63 5.65 1.50
CA SER A 57 -18.86 5.49 0.72
C SER A 57 -19.56 4.14 0.94
N LEU A 58 -18.91 3.17 1.58
CA LEU A 58 -19.50 1.86 1.83
C LEU A 58 -20.54 1.94 2.97
N PRO A 59 -21.71 1.29 2.83
CA PRO A 59 -22.71 1.26 3.89
C PRO A 59 -22.14 0.64 5.18
N LEU A 60 -22.20 1.38 6.28
CA LEU A 60 -21.78 0.93 7.62
C LEU A 60 -22.53 -0.33 8.12
N SER A 61 -23.64 -0.67 7.47
CA SER A 61 -24.50 -1.81 7.79
C SER A 61 -23.98 -3.16 7.26
N ASP A 62 -22.98 -3.15 6.37
CA ASP A 62 -22.39 -4.39 5.88
C ASP A 62 -21.43 -4.96 6.94
N LYS A 63 -21.86 -6.03 7.62
CA LYS A 63 -21.08 -6.71 8.66
C LYS A 63 -19.75 -7.27 8.13
N ASN A 64 -19.60 -7.43 6.82
CA ASN A 64 -18.37 -7.93 6.19
C ASN A 64 -17.41 -6.79 5.76
N ALA A 65 -17.80 -5.52 5.92
CA ALA A 65 -16.98 -4.37 5.55
C ALA A 65 -16.06 -3.86 6.69
N ARG A 66 -16.03 -4.56 7.85
CA ARG A 66 -15.18 -4.26 9.00
C ARG A 66 -14.01 -5.21 9.12
#